data_AF-A0AAP2DV18-F1
#
_entry.id   AF-A0AAP2DV18-F1
#
_cell.length_a   1.000
_cell.length_b   1.000
_cell.length_c   1.000
_cell.angle_alpha   90.00
_cell.angle_beta   90.00
_cell.angle_gamma   90.00
#
_symmetry.space_group_name_H-M   'P 1'
#
loop_
_entity.id
_entity.type
_entity.pdbx_description
1 polymer ?
#
loop_
_entity_poly.entity_id
_entity_poly.type
_entity_poly.pdbx_seq_one_letter_code
_entity_poly.pdbx_strand_id
1 'polypeptide(L)'
;MSARSNNRVLQSVHALPQPVYYCLSEDKLKTLCLYRYTTQEFIDLFFDTGRLRLNSLRIYRAERKPDHKLNVEVEDRQEGKGLIVTNPTHADEKDFSHGFLNLSTSLTCSDELRRTFERASGGKKKYGMFEIQEPIPFGQAIAARIHAHYPLQHILAGKCDYAERRDKLLETHDPDFLRDVLGDLEDKDLVSYLAAPSDYKGRSVQDVVKVFFLKEKQLEHQSEFRYLWKSEALAVRDYLDIEVPEAVQYCRFVR
;
A
#
# COMPACT_ATOMS: atom_id res chain seq x y z
N MET A 1 39.16 -5.60 -42.55
CA MET A 1 38.65 -4.65 -41.54
C MET A 1 37.13 -4.73 -41.54
N SER A 2 36.55 -5.52 -40.62
CA SER A 2 35.10 -5.72 -40.49
C SER A 2 34.64 -4.95 -39.25
N ALA A 3 33.84 -3.92 -39.46
CA ALA A 3 33.24 -3.12 -38.40
C ALA A 3 32.12 -3.94 -37.75
N ARG A 4 32.33 -4.38 -36.51
CA ARG A 4 31.28 -4.94 -35.67
C ARG A 4 30.35 -3.81 -35.23
N SER A 5 29.15 -3.77 -35.79
CA SER A 5 28.08 -2.89 -35.33
C SER A 5 27.61 -3.36 -33.96
N ASN A 6 27.91 -2.57 -32.92
CA ASN A 6 27.30 -2.72 -31.60
C ASN A 6 25.83 -2.31 -31.69
N ASN A 7 24.96 -3.25 -32.05
CA ASN A 7 23.52 -3.14 -31.82
C ASN A 7 23.28 -3.23 -30.31
N ARG A 8 23.38 -2.09 -29.62
CA ARG A 8 22.73 -1.89 -28.33
C ARG A 8 21.24 -1.99 -28.56
N VAL A 9 20.68 -3.14 -28.20
CA VAL A 9 19.24 -3.32 -28.00
C VAL A 9 18.81 -2.25 -27.00
N LEU A 10 18.13 -1.22 -27.50
CA LEU A 10 17.32 -0.33 -26.68
C LEU A 10 16.25 -1.21 -26.05
N GLN A 11 16.48 -1.65 -24.81
CA GLN A 11 15.46 -2.27 -24.00
C GLN A 11 14.29 -1.29 -23.95
N SER A 12 13.14 -1.71 -24.47
CA SER A 12 11.91 -0.94 -24.39
C SER A 12 11.71 -0.52 -22.94
N VAL A 13 11.59 0.79 -22.70
CA VAL A 13 11.13 1.29 -21.41
C VAL A 13 9.75 0.69 -21.20
N HIS A 14 9.64 -0.32 -20.33
CA HIS A 14 8.37 -0.94 -20.04
C HIS A 14 7.44 0.15 -19.49
N ALA A 15 6.24 0.25 -20.05
CA ALA A 15 5.24 1.21 -19.58
C ALA A 15 4.93 0.92 -18.10
N LEU A 16 4.71 1.97 -17.31
CA LEU A 16 4.27 1.80 -15.92
C LEU A 16 2.97 1.01 -15.88
N PRO A 17 2.83 0.05 -14.94
CA PRO A 17 1.53 -0.58 -14.72
C PRO A 17 0.51 0.50 -14.34
N GLN A 18 -0.71 0.39 -14.88
CA GLN A 18 -1.78 1.30 -14.52
C GLN A 18 -2.24 1.04 -13.08
N PRO A 19 -2.45 2.07 -12.25
CA PRO A 19 -2.97 1.89 -10.90
C PRO A 19 -4.35 1.27 -10.90
N VAL A 20 -4.57 0.32 -9.99
CA VAL A 20 -5.91 -0.20 -9.71
C VAL A 20 -6.44 0.44 -8.43
N TYR A 21 -7.53 1.19 -8.58
CA TYR A 21 -8.17 1.89 -7.48
C TYR A 21 -9.26 1.01 -6.84
N TYR A 22 -9.06 0.69 -5.56
CA TYR A 22 -10.00 -0.08 -4.76
C TYR A 22 -10.98 0.84 -4.02
N CYS A 23 -12.26 0.50 -4.06
CA CYS A 23 -13.36 1.13 -3.31
C CYS A 23 -13.67 2.61 -3.58
N LEU A 24 -13.00 3.27 -4.52
CA LEU A 24 -13.30 4.65 -4.93
C LEU A 24 -13.19 4.78 -6.45
N SER A 25 -14.17 5.45 -7.06
CA SER A 25 -14.02 5.87 -8.46
C SER A 25 -12.96 6.95 -8.57
N GLU A 26 -12.32 7.05 -9.74
CA GLU A 26 -11.35 8.13 -10.02
C GLU A 26 -11.94 9.52 -9.74
N ASP A 27 -13.21 9.74 -10.07
CA ASP A 27 -13.87 11.03 -9.83
C ASP A 27 -13.99 11.36 -8.34
N LYS A 28 -14.20 10.35 -7.48
CA LYS A 28 -14.15 10.58 -6.03
C LYS A 28 -12.74 10.94 -5.60
N LEU A 29 -11.72 10.22 -6.09
CA LEU A 29 -10.31 10.47 -5.77
C LEU A 29 -9.83 11.87 -6.17
N LYS A 30 -10.33 12.43 -7.27
CA LYS A 30 -10.01 13.81 -7.69
C LYS A 30 -10.47 14.88 -6.70
N THR A 31 -11.45 14.56 -5.86
CA THR A 31 -12.03 15.49 -4.88
C THR A 31 -11.60 15.20 -3.44
N LEU A 32 -10.80 14.15 -3.24
CA LEU A 32 -10.38 13.72 -1.91
C LEU A 32 -9.06 14.39 -1.53
N CYS A 33 -8.98 14.83 -0.27
CA CYS A 33 -7.73 15.18 0.38
C CYS A 33 -7.33 14.03 1.30
N LEU A 34 -6.06 13.64 1.24
CA LEU A 34 -5.50 12.64 2.15
C LEU A 34 -4.51 13.31 3.11
N TYR A 35 -4.38 12.78 4.31
CA TYR A 35 -3.51 13.34 5.33
C TYR A 35 -2.49 12.28 5.76
N ARG A 36 -1.20 12.58 5.57
CA ARG A 36 -0.12 11.71 6.03
C ARG A 36 0.33 12.19 7.40
N TYR A 37 0.15 11.33 8.41
CA TYR A 37 0.66 11.56 9.76
C TYR A 37 2.02 10.87 9.89
N THR A 38 3.01 11.61 10.36
CA THR A 38 4.36 11.08 10.61
C THR A 38 5.12 12.02 11.56
N THR A 39 6.35 11.67 11.92
CA THR A 39 7.20 12.55 12.73
C THR A 39 7.52 13.82 11.97
N GLN A 40 7.63 14.95 12.67
CA GLN A 40 7.97 16.23 12.07
C GLN A 40 9.24 16.15 11.21
N GLU A 41 10.26 15.42 11.68
CA GLU A 41 11.51 15.16 10.94
C GLU A 41 11.27 14.60 9.53
N PHE A 42 10.35 13.65 9.35
CA PHE A 42 10.05 13.10 8.03
C PHE A 42 9.20 14.04 7.18
N ILE A 43 8.39 14.90 7.80
CA ILE A 43 7.64 15.92 7.07
C ILE A 43 8.61 16.95 6.52
N ASP A 44 9.51 17.47 7.38
CA ASP A 44 10.52 18.45 6.99
C ASP A 44 11.40 17.88 5.87
N LEU A 45 11.89 16.64 6.04
CA LEU A 45 12.69 15.95 5.03
C LEU A 45 11.95 15.77 3.68
N PHE A 46 10.64 15.48 3.72
CA PHE A 46 9.82 15.37 2.53
C PHE A 46 9.66 16.71 1.80
N PHE A 47 9.38 17.80 2.50
CA PHE A 47 9.23 19.10 1.85
C PHE A 47 10.57 19.73 1.43
N ASP A 48 11.66 19.41 2.11
CA ASP A 48 12.99 19.93 1.79
C ASP A 48 13.61 19.23 0.58
N THR A 49 13.47 17.90 0.49
CA THR A 49 14.20 17.07 -0.49
C THR A 49 13.31 16.18 -1.36
N GLY A 50 12.02 16.09 -1.06
CA GLY A 50 11.14 15.08 -1.66
C GLY A 50 11.35 13.67 -1.10
N ARG A 51 12.16 13.49 -0.05
CA ARG A 51 12.45 12.17 0.47
C ARG A 51 11.30 11.63 1.30
N LEU A 52 10.81 10.46 0.90
CA LEU A 52 9.67 9.77 1.48
C LEU A 52 10.09 8.35 1.91
N ARG A 53 9.64 7.93 3.09
CA ARG A 53 9.76 6.54 3.55
C ARG A 53 8.48 5.77 3.25
N LEU A 54 8.62 4.69 2.49
CA LEU A 54 7.58 3.70 2.24
C LEU A 54 7.87 2.47 3.10
N ASN A 55 6.91 2.03 3.89
CA ASN A 55 7.08 0.89 4.78
C ASN A 55 6.60 -0.38 4.08
N SER A 56 7.19 -1.53 4.36
CA SER A 56 6.54 -2.80 4.02
C SER A 56 5.37 -3.06 4.96
N LEU A 57 4.40 -3.89 4.55
CA LEU A 57 3.33 -4.32 5.46
C LEU A 57 3.88 -5.13 6.66
N ARG A 58 5.09 -5.71 6.54
CA ARG A 58 5.74 -6.51 7.59
C ARG A 58 6.09 -5.69 8.83
N ILE A 59 6.45 -4.42 8.66
CA ILE A 59 6.91 -3.59 9.77
C ILE A 59 5.82 -3.32 10.81
N TYR A 60 4.54 -3.38 10.39
CA TYR A 60 3.39 -3.20 11.28
C TYR A 60 3.15 -4.40 12.19
N ARG A 61 3.65 -5.57 11.78
CA ARG A 61 3.54 -6.82 12.55
C ARG A 61 4.70 -7.07 13.48
N ALA A 62 5.86 -6.46 13.21
CA ALA A 62 7.03 -6.66 14.04
C ALA A 62 6.67 -6.30 15.49
N GLU A 63 7.00 -7.19 16.43
CA GLU A 63 6.93 -6.88 17.86
C GLU A 63 7.57 -5.51 18.09
N ARG A 64 7.02 -4.69 19.00
CA ARG A 64 7.56 -3.36 19.34
C ARG A 64 9.04 -3.50 19.74
N LYS A 65 9.94 -3.50 18.76
CA LYS A 65 11.36 -3.51 19.03
C LYS A 65 11.69 -2.14 19.62
N PRO A 66 12.54 -2.05 20.66
CA PRO A 66 12.84 -0.79 21.34
C PRO A 66 13.34 0.34 20.42
N ASP A 67 13.87 -0.02 19.26
CA ASP A 67 14.43 0.81 18.19
C ASP A 67 13.45 1.05 17.01
N HIS A 68 12.48 0.15 16.77
CA HIS A 68 11.45 0.28 15.72
C HIS A 68 10.27 1.19 16.14
N LYS A 69 10.50 2.11 17.08
CA LYS A 69 9.56 3.18 17.52
C LYS A 69 9.22 4.20 16.43
N LEU A 70 9.42 3.87 15.17
CA LEU A 70 9.18 4.73 14.02
C LEU A 70 7.73 4.64 13.54
N ASN A 71 7.05 3.53 13.79
CA ASN A 71 5.66 3.37 13.36
C ASN A 71 4.77 3.29 14.60
N VAL A 72 3.96 4.32 14.78
CA VAL A 72 2.90 4.33 15.80
C VAL A 72 1.59 3.74 15.27
N GLU A 73 1.61 3.36 14.00
CA GLU A 73 0.62 2.54 13.30
C GLU A 73 0.67 1.05 13.75
N VAL A 74 1.50 0.69 14.76
CA VAL A 74 1.86 -0.70 15.19
C VAL A 74 0.89 -1.27 16.24
N GLU A 75 -0.40 -0.96 16.14
CA GLU A 75 -1.42 -1.67 16.93
C GLU A 75 -2.06 -2.82 16.15
N ASP A 76 -1.88 -2.84 14.83
CA ASP A 76 -2.47 -3.83 13.95
C ASP A 76 -1.54 -5.04 13.74
N ARG A 77 -1.55 -5.98 14.69
CA ARG A 77 -0.74 -7.21 14.61
C ARG A 77 -1.15 -8.14 13.46
N GLN A 78 -2.33 -7.90 12.89
CA GLN A 78 -2.90 -8.68 11.79
C GLN A 78 -2.73 -8.00 10.43
N GLU A 79 -2.01 -6.87 10.37
CA GLU A 79 -1.77 -6.11 9.15
C GLU A 79 -1.10 -6.98 8.07
N GLY A 80 -1.70 -7.02 6.87
CA GLY A 80 -1.23 -7.88 5.78
C GLY A 80 -1.46 -9.39 5.97
N LYS A 81 -2.24 -9.82 6.97
CA LYS A 81 -2.72 -11.20 7.10
C LYS A 81 -4.18 -11.30 6.65
N GLY A 82 -4.51 -12.39 5.97
CA GLY A 82 -5.87 -12.77 5.64
C GLY A 82 -6.09 -14.24 5.91
N LEU A 83 -7.22 -14.58 6.53
CA LEU A 83 -7.65 -15.97 6.58
C LEU A 83 -8.37 -16.31 5.27
N ILE A 84 -7.94 -17.41 4.68
CA ILE A 84 -8.56 -17.96 3.49
C ILE A 84 -9.17 -19.29 3.89
N VAL A 85 -10.49 -19.38 3.82
CA VAL A 85 -11.23 -20.59 4.16
C VAL A 85 -11.62 -21.28 2.86
N THR A 86 -10.87 -22.33 2.50
CA THR A 86 -11.18 -23.23 1.39
C THR A 86 -11.98 -24.41 1.90
N ASN A 87 -13.31 -24.40 1.74
CA ASN A 87 -14.24 -25.41 2.29
C ASN A 87 -14.38 -25.29 3.85
N PRO A 88 -15.57 -25.45 4.47
CA PRO A 88 -15.78 -25.37 5.92
C PRO A 88 -14.87 -26.21 6.83
N THR A 89 -14.06 -27.12 6.29
CA THR A 89 -13.14 -27.97 7.05
C THR A 89 -11.67 -27.52 6.99
N HIS A 90 -11.29 -26.61 6.08
CA HIS A 90 -9.90 -26.15 5.96
C HIS A 90 -9.79 -24.63 5.88
N ALA A 91 -9.19 -24.04 6.91
CA ALA A 91 -8.81 -22.65 6.95
C ALA A 91 -7.28 -22.56 6.89
N ASP A 92 -6.74 -21.82 5.93
CA ASP A 92 -5.32 -21.53 5.80
C ASP A 92 -5.08 -20.02 5.98
N GLU A 93 -4.16 -19.66 6.86
CA GLU A 93 -3.79 -18.26 7.08
C GLU A 93 -2.68 -17.90 6.08
N LYS A 94 -2.95 -16.93 5.20
CA LYS A 94 -1.96 -16.45 4.24
C LYS A 94 -1.38 -15.11 4.68
N ASP A 95 -0.07 -14.99 4.46
CA ASP A 95 0.68 -13.77 4.66
C ASP A 95 0.84 -13.02 3.33
N PHE A 96 0.10 -11.93 3.20
CA PHE A 96 0.08 -11.06 2.02
C PHE A 96 1.07 -9.90 2.12
N SER A 97 1.83 -9.80 3.22
CA SER A 97 2.68 -8.64 3.47
C SER A 97 3.96 -8.61 2.63
N HIS A 98 4.28 -9.70 1.93
CA HIS A 98 5.53 -9.85 1.18
C HIS A 98 5.52 -9.12 -0.17
N GLY A 99 6.51 -8.25 -0.37
CA GLY A 99 6.73 -7.56 -1.64
C GLY A 99 5.86 -6.34 -1.88
N PHE A 100 5.04 -5.94 -0.90
CA PHE A 100 4.28 -4.69 -0.96
C PHE A 100 4.96 -3.60 -0.14
N LEU A 101 5.30 -2.50 -0.82
CA LEU A 101 5.54 -1.21 -0.17
C LEU A 101 4.21 -0.53 0.09
N ASN A 102 4.12 0.15 1.22
CA ASN A 102 2.93 0.76 1.77
C ASN A 102 3.18 2.23 2.10
N LEU A 103 2.23 3.08 1.75
CA LEU A 103 2.06 4.40 2.31
C LEU A 103 0.64 4.55 2.85
N SER A 104 0.52 4.54 4.18
CA SER A 104 -0.75 4.78 4.87
C SER A 104 -1.02 6.28 4.98
N THR A 105 -2.26 6.69 4.77
CA THR A 105 -2.75 8.06 4.91
C THR A 105 -4.11 8.01 5.60
N SER A 106 -4.68 9.14 5.98
CA SER A 106 -6.05 9.23 6.50
C SER A 106 -6.91 10.05 5.55
N LEU A 107 -8.19 9.72 5.49
CA LEU A 107 -9.22 10.55 4.87
C LEU A 107 -9.63 11.74 5.78
N THR A 108 -9.08 11.83 6.99
CA THR A 108 -9.45 12.84 7.98
C THR A 108 -8.26 13.64 8.48
N CYS A 109 -8.45 14.95 8.61
CA CYS A 109 -7.56 15.86 9.34
C CYS A 109 -7.99 15.91 10.81
N SER A 110 -7.19 15.35 11.70
CA SER A 110 -7.56 15.10 13.10
C SER A 110 -6.36 15.31 14.00
N ASP A 111 -6.41 16.37 14.80
CA ASP A 111 -5.43 16.61 15.86
C ASP A 111 -5.42 15.49 16.90
N GLU A 112 -6.57 14.85 17.16
CA GLU A 112 -6.62 13.75 18.10
C GLU A 112 -5.88 12.51 17.58
N LEU A 113 -6.01 12.22 16.27
CA LEU A 113 -5.24 11.15 15.64
C LEU A 113 -3.72 11.44 15.73
N ARG A 114 -3.31 12.67 15.43
CA ARG A 114 -1.92 13.12 15.60
C ARG A 114 -1.42 12.92 17.04
N ARG A 115 -2.23 13.31 18.03
CA ARG A 115 -1.91 13.14 19.46
C ARG A 115 -1.83 11.67 19.86
N THR A 116 -2.66 10.79 19.29
CA THR A 116 -2.56 9.34 19.52
C THR A 116 -1.18 8.81 19.11
N PHE A 117 -0.67 9.22 17.95
CA PHE A 117 0.67 8.84 17.51
C PHE A 117 1.78 9.43 18.40
N GLU A 118 1.64 10.68 18.83
CA GLU A 118 2.60 11.29 19.76
C GLU A 118 2.62 10.55 21.12
N ARG A 119 1.45 10.24 21.69
CA ARG A 119 1.31 9.48 22.95
C ARG A 119 1.91 8.08 22.83
N ALA A 120 1.62 7.36 21.76
CA ALA A 120 2.14 6.01 21.60
C ALA A 120 3.65 5.97 21.27
N SER A 121 4.26 7.10 20.89
CA SER A 121 5.73 7.28 20.92
C SER A 121 6.31 7.54 22.33
N GLY A 122 5.45 7.59 23.36
CA GLY A 122 5.81 8.00 24.72
C GLY A 122 6.14 9.48 24.86
N GLY A 123 5.60 10.32 23.97
CA GLY A 123 5.91 11.77 23.91
C GLY A 123 7.34 12.10 23.48
N LYS A 124 8.10 11.11 23.00
CA LYS A 124 9.52 11.28 22.62
C LYS A 124 9.71 11.90 21.25
N LYS A 125 8.67 11.86 20.41
CA LYS A 125 8.70 12.33 19.03
C LYS A 125 7.54 13.27 18.80
N LYS A 126 7.84 14.40 18.17
CA LYS A 126 6.83 15.35 17.70
C LYS A 126 6.20 14.80 16.41
N TYR A 127 4.88 14.65 16.41
CA TYR A 127 4.11 14.27 15.22
C TYR A 127 3.46 15.50 14.59
N GLY A 128 3.45 15.50 13.27
CA GLY A 128 2.73 16.47 12.44
C GLY A 128 1.87 15.74 11.40
N MET A 129 1.31 16.51 10.47
CA MET A 129 0.69 15.95 9.29
C MET A 129 0.90 16.87 8.09
N PHE A 130 0.85 16.31 6.89
CA PHE A 130 0.71 17.07 5.67
C PHE A 130 -0.44 16.52 4.84
N GLU A 131 -1.00 17.38 4.01
CA GLU A 131 -2.11 17.06 3.14
C GLU A 131 -1.62 16.76 1.74
N ILE A 132 -2.13 15.69 1.15
CA ILE A 132 -2.00 15.32 -0.26
C ILE A 132 -3.30 15.79 -0.93
N GLN A 133 -3.19 16.85 -1.73
CA GLN A 133 -4.32 17.52 -2.37
C GLN A 133 -4.73 16.84 -3.68
N GLU A 134 -3.78 16.16 -4.33
CA GLU A 134 -4.03 15.44 -5.58
C GLU A 134 -3.55 13.97 -5.45
N PRO A 135 -4.37 13.08 -4.88
CA PRO A 135 -3.98 11.71 -4.55
C PRO A 135 -3.49 10.87 -5.74
N ILE A 136 -4.11 11.06 -6.91
CA ILE A 136 -3.79 10.31 -8.13
C ILE A 136 -2.38 10.65 -8.63
N PRO A 137 -2.08 11.91 -9.03
CA PRO A 137 -0.76 12.24 -9.56
C PRO A 137 0.35 12.09 -8.50
N PHE A 138 0.05 12.29 -7.21
CA PHE A 138 0.97 11.98 -6.11
C PHE A 138 1.39 10.50 -6.10
N GLY A 139 0.42 9.58 -6.15
CA GLY A 139 0.68 8.14 -6.20
C GLY A 139 1.42 7.70 -7.46
N GLN A 140 1.12 8.33 -8.60
CA GLN A 140 1.79 8.08 -9.88
C GLN A 140 3.25 8.55 -9.88
N ALA A 141 3.56 9.71 -9.29
CA ALA A 141 4.92 10.21 -9.15
C ALA A 141 5.78 9.25 -8.33
N ILE A 142 5.25 8.75 -7.20
CA ILE A 142 5.93 7.74 -6.39
C ILE A 142 6.12 6.43 -7.17
N ALA A 143 5.08 5.96 -7.86
CA ALA A 143 5.16 4.73 -8.66
C ALA A 143 6.23 4.82 -9.75
N ALA A 144 6.28 5.94 -10.47
CA ALA A 144 7.29 6.20 -11.50
C ALA A 144 8.71 6.12 -10.92
N ARG A 145 8.93 6.73 -9.74
CA ARG A 145 10.23 6.68 -9.07
C ARG A 145 10.61 5.27 -8.62
N ILE A 146 9.68 4.53 -8.04
CA ILE A 146 9.95 3.13 -7.65
C ILE A 146 10.28 2.30 -8.88
N HIS A 147 9.46 2.41 -9.94
CA HIS A 147 9.61 1.60 -11.16
C HIS A 147 10.95 1.83 -11.88
N ALA A 148 11.52 3.04 -11.80
CA ALA A 148 12.84 3.34 -12.35
C ALA A 148 13.97 2.49 -11.73
N HIS A 149 13.77 1.96 -10.52
CA HIS A 149 14.76 1.16 -9.79
C HIS A 149 14.31 -0.29 -9.52
N TYR A 150 13.00 -0.51 -9.41
CA TYR A 150 12.38 -1.78 -9.03
C TYR A 150 11.16 -2.03 -9.92
N PRO A 151 11.16 -3.07 -10.77
CA PRO A 151 10.02 -3.39 -11.61
C PRO A 151 8.75 -3.56 -10.76
N LEU A 152 7.78 -2.67 -10.98
CA LEU A 152 6.48 -2.74 -10.33
C LEU A 152 5.61 -3.73 -11.08
N GLN A 153 5.01 -4.66 -10.34
CA GLN A 153 4.01 -5.59 -10.85
C GLN A 153 2.61 -4.96 -10.73
N HIS A 154 2.31 -4.41 -9.55
CA HIS A 154 0.99 -3.86 -9.25
C HIS A 154 1.08 -2.57 -8.44
N ILE A 155 0.07 -1.72 -8.64
CA ILE A 155 -0.17 -0.52 -7.84
C ILE A 155 -1.63 -0.59 -7.40
N LEU A 156 -1.87 -0.65 -6.10
CA LEU A 156 -3.21 -0.63 -5.52
C LEU A 156 -3.35 0.65 -4.68
N ALA A 157 -4.51 1.30 -4.75
CA ALA A 157 -4.80 2.41 -3.87
C ALA A 157 -6.27 2.42 -3.46
N GLY A 158 -6.57 2.63 -2.18
CA GLY A 158 -7.94 2.51 -1.70
C GLY A 158 -8.13 2.81 -0.22
N LYS A 159 -9.39 3.05 0.16
CA LYS A 159 -9.77 3.16 1.57
C LYS A 159 -9.71 1.80 2.26
N CYS A 160 -9.40 1.81 3.54
CA CYS A 160 -9.47 0.62 4.35
C CYS A 160 -10.92 0.30 4.76
N ASP A 161 -11.25 -0.99 4.78
CA ASP A 161 -12.50 -1.53 5.31
C ASP A 161 -12.28 -2.01 6.75
N TYR A 162 -13.27 -1.83 7.62
CA TYR A 162 -13.14 -2.11 9.04
C TYR A 162 -14.13 -3.18 9.50
N ALA A 163 -13.62 -4.27 10.06
CA ALA A 163 -14.43 -5.40 10.50
C ALA A 163 -14.14 -5.79 11.96
N GLU A 164 -15.17 -6.28 12.64
CA GLU A 164 -15.04 -6.85 14.00
C GLU A 164 -14.12 -8.08 14.01
N ARG A 165 -14.06 -8.80 12.88
CA ARG A 165 -13.33 -10.04 12.71
C ARG A 165 -12.70 -10.12 11.33
N ARG A 166 -11.37 -10.25 11.27
CA ARG A 166 -10.61 -10.35 10.01
C ARG A 166 -10.64 -11.75 9.38
N ASP A 167 -11.04 -12.76 10.15
CA ASP A 167 -10.96 -14.17 9.74
C ASP A 167 -12.10 -14.63 8.83
N LYS A 168 -13.04 -13.76 8.44
CA LYS A 168 -14.21 -14.12 7.62
C LYS A 168 -14.12 -13.74 6.15
N LEU A 169 -12.99 -13.23 5.66
CA LEU A 169 -13.02 -12.46 4.41
C LEU A 169 -13.01 -13.26 3.12
N LEU A 170 -12.43 -14.45 3.11
CA LEU A 170 -12.39 -15.28 1.90
C LEU A 170 -12.89 -16.67 2.22
N GLU A 171 -14.20 -16.78 2.44
CA GLU A 171 -14.87 -18.09 2.40
C GLU A 171 -15.07 -18.47 0.95
N THR A 172 -14.23 -19.36 0.42
CA THR A 172 -14.42 -19.97 -0.88
C THR A 172 -14.64 -21.47 -0.83
N HIS A 173 -15.61 -21.92 -1.60
CA HIS A 173 -15.81 -23.34 -1.87
C HIS A 173 -15.00 -23.81 -3.08
N ASP A 174 -14.31 -22.89 -3.74
CA ASP A 174 -13.44 -23.15 -4.89
C ASP A 174 -11.97 -22.91 -4.49
N PRO A 175 -11.21 -23.97 -4.17
CA PRO A 175 -9.79 -23.86 -3.86
C PRO A 175 -8.94 -23.51 -5.08
N ASP A 176 -9.39 -23.83 -6.30
CA ASP A 176 -8.69 -23.46 -7.53
C ASP A 176 -8.76 -21.96 -7.76
N PHE A 177 -9.89 -21.30 -7.44
CA PHE A 177 -10.01 -19.83 -7.53
C PHE A 177 -8.88 -19.08 -6.80
N LEU A 178 -8.50 -19.54 -5.60
CA LEU A 178 -7.42 -18.89 -4.85
C LEU A 178 -6.05 -19.26 -5.38
N ARG A 179 -5.85 -20.50 -5.84
CA ARG A 179 -4.59 -20.86 -6.48
C ARG A 179 -4.39 -20.07 -7.76
N ASP A 180 -5.46 -19.86 -8.53
CA ASP A 180 -5.43 -19.07 -9.76
C ASP A 180 -5.20 -17.60 -9.41
N VAL A 181 -5.98 -16.98 -8.51
CA VAL A 181 -5.80 -15.55 -8.18
C VAL A 181 -4.50 -15.27 -7.40
N LEU A 182 -4.08 -16.15 -6.48
CA LEU A 182 -2.86 -15.97 -5.68
C LEU A 182 -1.60 -16.49 -6.37
N GLY A 183 -1.72 -17.50 -7.21
CA GLY A 183 -0.64 -17.97 -8.08
C GLY A 183 -0.40 -17.02 -9.24
N ASP A 184 -1.45 -16.42 -9.82
CA ASP A 184 -1.31 -15.39 -10.85
C ASP A 184 -0.92 -14.01 -10.26
N LEU A 185 -1.00 -13.83 -8.93
CA LEU A 185 -0.32 -12.73 -8.24
C LEU A 185 1.22 -12.87 -8.28
N GLU A 186 1.73 -14.10 -8.43
CA GLU A 186 3.14 -14.38 -8.72
C GLU A 186 3.38 -14.33 -10.24
N ASP A 187 2.42 -14.79 -11.06
CA ASP A 187 2.47 -14.76 -12.52
C ASP A 187 1.60 -13.65 -13.17
N LYS A 188 2.18 -12.44 -13.15
CA LYS A 188 2.06 -11.35 -14.15
C LYS A 188 0.75 -10.64 -14.48
N ASP A 189 -0.47 -10.99 -14.02
CA ASP A 189 -1.64 -10.22 -14.52
C ASP A 189 -2.86 -10.05 -13.59
N LEU A 190 -2.63 -9.62 -12.35
CA LEU A 190 -3.71 -9.14 -11.47
C LEU A 190 -4.59 -8.05 -12.13
N VAL A 191 -4.04 -7.26 -13.05
CA VAL A 191 -4.75 -6.16 -13.73
C VAL A 191 -5.80 -6.70 -14.69
N SER A 192 -5.50 -7.74 -15.48
CA SER A 192 -6.52 -8.37 -16.33
C SER A 192 -7.60 -9.08 -15.52
N TYR A 193 -7.26 -9.64 -14.36
CA TYR A 193 -8.24 -10.19 -13.42
C TYR A 193 -9.13 -9.12 -12.79
N LEU A 194 -8.57 -7.96 -12.43
CA LEU A 194 -9.34 -6.84 -11.87
C LEU A 194 -10.19 -6.12 -12.93
N ALA A 195 -9.79 -6.18 -14.20
CA ALA A 195 -10.53 -5.66 -15.34
C ALA A 195 -11.53 -6.67 -15.93
N ALA A 196 -11.43 -7.95 -15.57
CA ALA A 196 -12.37 -8.97 -16.01
C ALA A 196 -13.77 -8.64 -15.45
N PRO A 197 -14.83 -8.74 -16.29
CA PRO A 197 -16.20 -8.70 -15.81
C PRO A 197 -16.35 -9.65 -14.62
N SER A 198 -17.09 -9.20 -13.60
CA SER A 198 -17.41 -9.76 -12.26
C SER A 198 -17.80 -11.26 -12.17
N ASP A 199 -17.57 -12.04 -13.21
CA ASP A 199 -18.35 -13.22 -13.56
C ASP A 199 -17.50 -14.49 -13.47
N TYR A 200 -16.23 -14.42 -13.06
CA TYR A 200 -15.44 -15.62 -12.79
C TYR A 200 -16.01 -16.33 -11.55
N LYS A 201 -17.00 -17.19 -11.79
CA LYS A 201 -17.72 -18.00 -10.80
C LYS A 201 -18.39 -17.19 -9.66
N GLY A 202 -18.85 -15.98 -9.94
CA GLY A 202 -19.65 -15.17 -9.00
C GLY A 202 -18.88 -14.63 -7.79
N ARG A 203 -17.55 -14.54 -7.87
CA ARG A 203 -16.68 -13.97 -6.84
C ARG A 203 -15.85 -12.86 -7.46
N SER A 204 -15.79 -11.70 -6.81
CA SER A 204 -15.08 -10.56 -7.37
C SER A 204 -13.62 -10.61 -6.96
N VAL A 205 -12.69 -10.34 -7.88
CA VAL A 205 -11.26 -10.15 -7.57
C VAL A 205 -11.07 -9.00 -6.56
N GLN A 206 -12.06 -8.10 -6.46
CA GLN A 206 -12.16 -7.11 -5.40
C GLN A 206 -12.17 -7.73 -4.00
N ASP A 207 -12.68 -8.95 -3.82
CA ASP A 207 -12.67 -9.66 -2.54
C ASP A 207 -11.26 -10.12 -2.13
N VAL A 208 -10.38 -10.41 -3.09
CA VAL A 208 -8.97 -10.70 -2.80
C VAL A 208 -8.22 -9.40 -2.50
N VAL A 209 -8.49 -8.34 -3.27
CA VAL A 209 -7.90 -7.01 -3.02
C VAL A 209 -8.30 -6.46 -1.65
N LYS A 210 -9.54 -6.71 -1.21
CA LYS A 210 -10.05 -6.34 0.13
C LYS A 210 -9.12 -6.74 1.26
N VAL A 211 -8.47 -7.89 1.16
CA VAL A 211 -7.58 -8.40 2.21
C VAL A 211 -6.44 -7.43 2.51
N PHE A 212 -5.96 -6.69 1.50
CA PHE A 212 -4.89 -5.70 1.67
C PHE A 212 -5.35 -4.38 2.29
N PHE A 213 -6.67 -4.14 2.34
CA PHE A 213 -7.28 -2.92 2.85
C PHE A 213 -8.10 -3.17 4.12
N LEU A 214 -8.15 -4.40 4.61
CA LEU A 214 -8.90 -4.72 5.80
C LEU A 214 -8.15 -4.31 7.06
N LYS A 215 -8.87 -3.73 8.01
CA LYS A 215 -8.42 -3.38 9.35
C LYS A 215 -9.38 -3.84 10.46
N GLU A 216 -8.84 -3.96 11.67
CA GLU A 216 -9.67 -4.22 12.85
C GLU A 216 -10.56 -3.01 13.16
N LYS A 217 -11.82 -3.27 13.57
CA LYS A 217 -12.81 -2.22 13.84
C LYS A 217 -12.33 -1.15 14.81
N GLN A 218 -11.54 -1.53 15.82
CA GLN A 218 -10.97 -0.57 16.79
C GLN A 218 -10.11 0.53 16.14
N LEU A 219 -9.58 0.29 14.94
CA LEU A 219 -8.75 1.24 14.17
C LEU A 219 -9.57 2.11 13.20
N GLU A 220 -10.91 1.99 13.19
CA GLU A 220 -11.79 2.74 12.28
C GLU A 220 -11.63 4.26 12.41
N HIS A 221 -11.31 4.74 13.61
CA HIS A 221 -11.04 6.14 13.89
C HIS A 221 -9.85 6.71 13.09
N GLN A 222 -8.98 5.86 12.53
CA GLN A 222 -7.86 6.30 11.69
C GLN A 222 -8.31 6.68 10.28
N SER A 223 -9.47 6.18 9.81
CA SER A 223 -10.03 6.40 8.47
C SER A 223 -8.97 6.26 7.37
N GLU A 224 -8.26 5.14 7.38
CA GLU A 224 -7.05 4.94 6.58
C GLU A 224 -7.38 4.84 5.07
N PHE A 225 -6.55 5.49 4.27
CA PHE A 225 -6.42 5.28 2.85
C PHE A 225 -4.99 4.84 2.56
N ARG A 226 -4.82 3.85 1.69
CA ARG A 226 -3.54 3.19 1.49
C ARG A 226 -3.12 3.21 0.04
N TYR A 227 -1.82 3.42 -0.18
CA TYR A 227 -1.15 3.08 -1.44
C TYR A 227 -0.27 1.86 -1.24
N LEU A 228 -0.35 0.91 -2.16
CA LEU A 228 0.41 -0.33 -2.17
C LEU A 228 1.12 -0.50 -3.50
N TRP A 229 2.44 -0.69 -3.47
CA TRP A 229 3.25 -0.96 -4.66
C TRP A 229 3.90 -2.33 -4.53
N LYS A 230 3.58 -3.24 -5.47
CA LYS A 230 4.11 -4.61 -5.47
C LYS A 230 5.36 -4.71 -6.33
N SER A 231 6.42 -5.24 -5.75
CA SER A 231 7.63 -5.66 -6.48
C SER A 231 8.31 -6.81 -5.75
N GLU A 232 8.67 -7.87 -6.48
CA GLU A 232 9.48 -8.98 -5.96
C GLU A 232 10.84 -8.52 -5.44
N ALA A 233 11.48 -7.57 -6.13
CA ALA A 233 12.78 -7.03 -5.74
C ALA A 233 12.77 -6.35 -4.35
N LEU A 234 11.57 -6.03 -3.84
CA LEU A 234 11.34 -5.35 -2.57
C LEU A 234 10.83 -6.31 -1.48
N ALA A 235 10.63 -7.61 -1.78
CA ALA A 235 10.02 -8.58 -0.85
C ALA A 235 10.76 -8.79 0.47
N VAL A 236 12.07 -8.53 0.48
CA VAL A 236 12.93 -8.72 1.66
C VAL A 236 13.11 -7.45 2.50
N ARG A 237 12.62 -6.29 2.03
CA ARG A 237 12.87 -5.00 2.69
C ARG A 237 11.76 -4.65 3.67
N ASP A 238 12.15 -4.11 4.83
CA ASP A 238 11.18 -3.61 5.82
C ASP A 238 10.65 -2.22 5.46
N TYR A 239 11.45 -1.42 4.75
CA TYR A 239 11.09 -0.10 4.21
C TYR A 239 11.96 0.25 3.00
N LEU A 240 11.54 1.29 2.27
CA LEU A 240 12.28 1.93 1.20
C LEU A 240 12.22 3.45 1.37
N ASP A 241 13.39 4.08 1.49
CA ASP A 241 13.49 5.54 1.36
C ASP A 241 13.72 5.88 -0.11
N ILE A 242 12.89 6.77 -0.65
CA ILE A 242 12.98 7.26 -2.04
C ILE A 242 12.96 8.78 -2.07
N GLU A 243 13.61 9.38 -3.06
CA GLU A 243 13.53 10.81 -3.35
C GLU A 243 12.58 11.05 -4.52
N VAL A 244 11.47 11.74 -4.26
CA VAL A 244 10.40 12.05 -5.22
C VAL A 244 10.07 13.55 -5.13
N PRO A 245 11.00 14.46 -5.47
CA PRO A 245 10.79 15.91 -5.33
C PRO A 245 9.53 16.41 -6.06
N GLU A 246 9.21 15.82 -7.21
CA GLU A 246 7.99 16.11 -7.96
C GLU A 246 6.69 15.82 -7.18
N ALA A 247 6.70 14.93 -6.19
CA ALA A 247 5.51 14.61 -5.41
C ALA A 247 5.12 15.75 -4.43
N VAL A 248 6.09 16.61 -4.06
CA VAL A 248 5.88 17.73 -3.12
C VAL A 248 4.85 18.72 -3.66
N GLN A 249 4.79 18.91 -4.98
CA GLN A 249 3.86 19.87 -5.61
C GLN A 249 2.37 19.50 -5.40
N TYR A 250 2.08 18.24 -5.09
CA TYR A 250 0.72 17.75 -4.82
C TYR A 250 0.37 17.80 -3.33
N CYS A 251 1.22 18.42 -2.52
CA CYS A 251 1.12 18.41 -1.07
C CYS A 251 1.21 19.81 -0.48
N ARG A 252 0.62 19.98 0.70
CA ARG A 252 0.79 21.18 1.53
C ARG A 252 0.97 20.83 3.00
N PHE A 253 1.72 21.65 3.70
CA PHE A 253 1.81 21.58 5.15
C PHE A 253 0.45 21.88 5.80
N VAL A 254 0.11 21.10 6.82
CA VAL A 254 -0.98 21.39 7.74
C VAL A 254 -0.36 21.94 9.03
N ARG A 255 -0.80 23.13 9.43
CA ARG A 255 -0.28 23.82 10.61
C ARG A 255 -1.01 23.40 11.88
#